data_AF-A0A7S3Z9B1-F1
#
_entry.id   AF-A0A7S3Z9B1-F1
#
_cell.length_a   1.000
_cell.length_b   1.000
_cell.length_c   1.000
_cell.angle_alpha   90.00
_cell.angle_beta   90.00
_cell.angle_gamma   90.00
#
_symmetry.space_group_name_H-M   'P 1'
#
loop_
_entity.id
_entity.type
_entity.pdbx_description
1 polymer ?
#
loop_
_entity_poly.entity_id
_entity_poly.type
_entity_poly.pdbx_seq_one_letter_code
_entity_poly.pdbx_strand_id
1 'polypeptide(L)'
;NDLLSAARSLCSGFHMRTRWGQAPPKGFTYDIVISVDHLSTLSPSARRTALQKMWEASNGLFIVAEHGKRSFSAVNQAREFVLKKIRQQERLNEKRMRNG
;
A
#
# COMPACT_ATOMS: atom_id res chain seq x y z
N ASN A 1 11.24 10.74 17.34
CA ASN A 1 11.63 11.55 16.15
C ASN A 1 12.47 10.77 15.15
N ASP A 2 13.00 9.59 15.46
CA ASP A 2 13.89 8.87 14.54
C ASP A 2 13.19 8.01 13.49
N LEU A 3 12.04 7.43 13.80
CA LEU A 3 11.30 6.58 12.85
C LEU A 3 10.71 7.40 11.68
N LEU A 4 10.26 8.62 11.99
CA LEU A 4 9.75 9.56 10.99
C LEU A 4 10.89 10.08 10.11
N SER A 5 12.05 10.36 10.69
CA SER A 5 13.25 10.78 9.97
C SER A 5 13.84 9.66 9.13
N ALA A 6 13.80 8.41 9.61
CA ALA A 6 14.20 7.22 8.87
C ALA A 6 13.24 6.93 7.73
N ALA A 7 11.92 6.99 7.95
CA ALA A 7 10.92 6.87 6.90
C ALA A 7 11.07 7.99 5.85
N ARG A 8 11.28 9.24 6.28
CA ARG A 8 11.58 10.36 5.38
C ARG A 8 12.89 10.16 4.62
N SER A 9 13.92 9.61 5.26
CA SER A 9 15.22 9.33 4.62
C SER A 9 15.10 8.21 3.59
N LEU A 10 14.42 7.11 3.92
CA LEU A 10 14.05 6.04 2.99
C LEU A 10 13.23 6.61 1.82
N CYS A 11 12.23 7.45 2.09
CA CYS A 11 11.45 8.13 1.05
C CYS A 11 12.26 9.19 0.26
N SER A 12 13.33 9.77 0.82
CA SER A 12 14.16 10.77 0.15
C SER A 12 15.13 10.16 -0.87
N GLY A 13 15.60 8.93 -0.59
CA GLY A 13 16.37 8.10 -1.54
C GLY A 13 15.49 7.43 -2.59
N PHE A 14 14.22 7.18 -2.27
CA PHE A 14 13.18 6.73 -3.21
C PHE A 14 12.30 7.91 -3.65
N HIS A 15 12.86 8.81 -4.47
CA HIS A 15 12.09 9.87 -5.12
C HIS A 15 11.19 9.30 -6.23
N MET A 16 10.15 8.56 -5.84
CA MET A 16 8.99 8.33 -6.70
C MET A 16 7.76 8.98 -6.10
N ARG A 17 7.76 10.30 -6.26
CA ARG A 17 6.58 11.14 -6.12
C ARG A 17 5.72 10.97 -7.37
N THR A 18 5.14 9.78 -7.59
CA THR A 18 3.94 9.73 -8.44
C THR A 18 2.90 10.53 -7.69
N ARG A 19 2.56 11.72 -8.20
CA ARG A 19 1.38 12.44 -7.75
C ARG A 19 0.24 11.43 -7.75
N TRP A 20 -0.47 11.33 -6.63
CA TRP A 20 -1.71 10.60 -6.58
C TRP A 20 -2.58 11.00 -7.79
N GLY A 21 -2.88 10.03 -8.65
CA GLY A 21 -3.61 10.27 -9.90
C GLY A 21 -2.83 10.01 -11.17
N GLN A 22 -1.50 9.86 -11.12
CA GLN A 22 -0.74 9.35 -12.27
C GLN A 22 -0.55 7.83 -12.10
N ALA A 23 -1.10 7.07 -13.03
CA ALA A 23 -0.85 5.65 -13.10
C ALA A 23 0.66 5.41 -13.30
N PRO A 24 1.23 4.33 -12.74
CA PRO A 24 2.56 3.90 -13.17
C PRO A 24 2.58 3.74 -14.70
N PRO A 25 3.75 3.93 -15.34
CA PRO A 25 3.91 3.54 -16.74
C PRO A 25 3.36 2.13 -16.96
N LYS A 26 2.69 1.90 -18.09
CA LYS A 26 2.07 0.60 -18.38
C LYS A 26 3.11 -0.52 -18.28
N GLY A 27 2.86 -1.50 -17.41
CA GLY A 27 3.78 -2.62 -17.17
C GLY A 27 4.86 -2.36 -16.12
N PHE A 28 4.85 -1.20 -15.45
CA PHE A 28 5.80 -0.90 -14.38
C PHE A 28 5.20 -1.21 -13.00
N THR A 29 5.97 -1.91 -12.18
CA THR A 29 5.69 -2.14 -10.76
C THR A 29 6.86 -1.62 -9.93
N TYR A 30 6.56 -1.16 -8.73
CA TYR A 30 7.53 -0.68 -7.75
C TYR A 30 7.85 -1.80 -6.77
N ASP A 31 9.14 -2.02 -6.48
CA ASP A 31 9.54 -2.97 -5.44
C ASP A 31 9.06 -2.53 -4.06
N ILE A 32 8.91 -1.22 -3.84
CA ILE A 32 8.43 -0.64 -2.60
C ILE A 32 7.40 0.46 -2.91
N VAL A 33 6.23 0.37 -2.27
CA VAL A 33 5.20 1.42 -2.29
C VAL A 33 4.96 1.92 -0.88
N ILE A 34 5.05 3.23 -0.69
CA ILE A 34 4.91 3.88 0.62
C ILE A 34 3.82 4.96 0.54
N SER A 35 2.82 4.88 1.42
CA SER A 35 1.84 5.93 1.66
C SER A 35 2.10 6.58 3.01
N VAL A 36 2.27 7.91 3.04
CA VAL A 36 2.48 8.69 4.26
C VAL A 36 1.41 9.78 4.38
N ASP A 37 0.65 9.77 5.49
CA ASP A 37 -0.34 10.79 5.87
C ASP A 37 -1.38 11.13 4.79
N HIS A 38 -1.72 10.14 3.96
CA HIS A 38 -2.54 10.35 2.78
C HIS A 38 -3.88 9.62 2.86
N LEU A 39 -3.93 8.41 3.39
CA LEU A 39 -5.17 7.65 3.48
C LEU A 39 -6.16 8.29 4.45
N SER A 40 -5.66 8.92 5.52
CA SER A 40 -6.50 9.62 6.49
C SER A 40 -7.22 10.85 5.94
N THR A 41 -6.78 11.41 4.81
CA THR A 41 -7.45 12.53 4.12
C THR A 41 -8.60 12.08 3.23
N LEU A 42 -8.75 10.77 3.00
CA LEU A 42 -9.69 10.19 2.05
C LEU A 42 -10.92 9.59 2.73
N SER A 43 -12.04 9.60 2.00
CA SER A 43 -13.24 8.86 2.39
C SER A 43 -12.95 7.34 2.44
N PRO A 44 -13.71 6.54 3.23
CA PRO A 44 -13.50 5.10 3.31
C PRO A 44 -13.53 4.37 1.96
N SER A 45 -14.40 4.79 1.03
CA SER A 45 -14.48 4.21 -0.32
C SER A 45 -13.24 4.57 -1.16
N ALA A 46 -12.81 5.84 -1.13
CA ALA A 46 -11.62 6.30 -1.82
C ALA A 46 -10.33 5.63 -1.28
N ARG A 47 -10.23 5.41 0.04
CA ARG A 47 -9.14 4.64 0.66
C ARG A 47 -9.00 3.25 0.08
N ARG A 48 -10.12 2.54 -0.13
CA ARG A 48 -10.07 1.19 -0.69
C ARG A 48 -9.57 1.17 -2.13
N THR A 49 -10.05 2.09 -2.97
CA THR A 49 -9.59 2.23 -4.36
C THR A 49 -8.11 2.54 -4.43
N ALA A 50 -7.64 3.39 -3.52
CA ALA A 50 -6.25 3.74 -3.40
C ALA A 50 -5.35 2.56 -2.99
N LEU A 51 -5.73 1.85 -1.93
CA LEU A 51 -5.04 0.66 -1.47
C LEU A 51 -4.94 -0.39 -2.58
N GLN A 52 -6.00 -0.54 -3.39
CA GLN A 52 -5.99 -1.43 -4.55
C GLN A 52 -4.96 -1.02 -5.60
N LYS A 53 -4.92 0.26 -5.99
CA LYS A 53 -3.95 0.76 -6.97
C LYS A 53 -2.52 0.65 -6.46
N MET A 54 -2.29 0.96 -5.19
CA MET A 54 -0.96 0.86 -4.58
C MET A 54 -0.49 -0.59 -4.52
N TRP A 55 -1.38 -1.54 -4.22
CA TRP A 55 -1.08 -2.98 -4.23
C TRP A 55 -0.73 -3.49 -5.63
N GLU A 56 -1.52 -3.12 -6.65
CA GLU A 56 -1.26 -3.48 -8.05
C GLU A 56 0.05 -2.90 -8.58
N ALA A 57 0.41 -1.71 -8.10
CA ALA A 57 1.67 -1.08 -8.43
C ALA A 57 2.85 -1.62 -7.60
N SER A 58 2.63 -2.52 -6.63
CA SER A 58 3.69 -3.06 -5.78
C SER A 58 4.10 -4.47 -6.20
N ASN A 59 5.41 -4.73 -6.26
CA ASN A 59 6.01 -6.05 -6.50
C ASN A 59 6.65 -6.65 -5.23
N GLY A 60 6.68 -5.90 -4.13
CA GLY A 60 7.33 -6.34 -2.90
C GLY A 60 6.71 -5.70 -1.67
N LEU A 61 7.34 -4.63 -1.18
CA LEU A 61 7.03 -4.04 0.12
C LEU A 61 5.93 -2.98 0.01
N PHE A 62 4.93 -3.10 0.88
CA PHE A 62 3.81 -2.17 0.97
C PHE A 62 3.77 -1.55 2.37
N ILE A 63 4.01 -0.23 2.47
CA ILE A 63 4.08 0.49 3.74
C ILE A 63 3.00 1.56 3.79
N VAL A 64 2.26 1.60 4.90
CA VAL A 64 1.30 2.66 5.22
C VAL A 64 1.69 3.27 6.56
N ALA A 65 2.00 4.55 6.55
CA ALA A 65 2.30 5.34 7.73
C ALA A 65 1.33 6.52 7.82
N GLU A 66 0.63 6.68 8.94
CA GLU A 66 -0.38 7.72 9.10
C GLU A 66 -0.35 8.26 10.53
N HIS A 67 -0.35 9.58 10.70
CA HIS A 67 -0.25 10.27 11.98
C HIS A 67 -1.59 10.88 12.43
N GLY A 68 -1.79 10.94 13.75
CA GLY A 68 -2.89 11.67 14.40
C GLY A 68 -4.16 10.86 14.68
N LYS A 69 -5.11 11.43 15.43
CA LYS A 69 -6.31 10.69 15.92
C LYS A 69 -7.22 10.12 14.81
N ARG A 70 -7.18 10.71 13.61
CA ARG A 70 -7.98 10.25 12.45
C ARG A 70 -7.29 9.13 11.65
N SER A 71 -6.01 8.82 11.94
CA SER A 71 -5.23 7.83 11.18
C SER A 71 -5.55 6.38 11.53
N PHE A 72 -6.03 6.09 12.75
CA PHE A 72 -6.28 4.72 13.20
C PHE A 72 -7.24 3.95 12.27
N SER A 73 -8.32 4.60 11.84
CA SER A 73 -9.27 3.99 10.90
C SER A 73 -8.65 3.72 9.52
N ALA A 74 -7.72 4.57 9.06
CA ALA A 74 -7.06 4.41 7.77
C ALA A 74 -6.03 3.29 7.81
N VAL A 75 -5.23 3.21 8.86
CA VAL A 75 -4.25 2.13 9.07
C VAL A 75 -4.96 0.77 9.24
N ASN A 76 -6.04 0.71 10.03
CA ASN A 76 -6.81 -0.53 10.17
C ASN A 76 -7.45 -0.96 8.85
N GLN A 77 -8.00 -0.03 8.08
CA GLN A 77 -8.55 -0.36 6.77
C GLN A 77 -7.46 -0.87 5.81
N ALA A 78 -6.26 -0.29 5.85
CA ALA A 78 -5.10 -0.77 5.09
C ALA A 78 -4.69 -2.18 5.52
N ARG A 79 -4.62 -2.44 6.83
CA ARG A 79 -4.32 -3.77 7.40
C ARG A 79 -5.31 -4.82 6.92
N GLU A 80 -6.61 -4.57 7.08
CA GLU A 80 -7.66 -5.51 6.67
C GLU A 80 -7.64 -5.76 5.15
N PHE A 81 -7.34 -4.73 4.36
CA PHE A 81 -7.13 -4.87 2.93
C PHE A 81 -5.97 -5.82 2.60
N VAL A 82 -4.80 -5.62 3.21
CA VAL A 82 -3.61 -6.46 2.98
C VAL A 82 -3.85 -7.90 3.41
N LEU A 83 -4.41 -8.13 4.59
CA LEU A 83 -4.74 -9.48 5.08
C LEU A 83 -5.71 -10.19 4.14
N LYS A 84 -6.69 -9.47 3.58
CA LYS A 84 -7.60 -10.02 2.58
C LYS A 84 -6.86 -10.45 1.30
N LYS A 85 -5.90 -9.67 0.82
CA LYS A 85 -5.11 -9.99 -0.38
C LYS A 85 -4.22 -11.22 -0.15
N ILE A 86 -3.56 -11.30 0.99
CA ILE A 86 -2.75 -12.48 1.36
C ILE A 86 -3.61 -13.74 1.37
N ARG A 87 -4.75 -13.74 2.06
CA ARG A 87 -5.68 -14.88 2.08
C ARG A 87 -6.20 -15.27 0.70
N GLN A 88 -6.42 -14.30 -0.18
CA GLN A 88 -6.82 -14.58 -1.56
C GLN A 88 -5.70 -15.29 -2.33
N GLN A 89 -4.46 -14.84 -2.16
CA GLN A 89 -3.30 -15.45 -2.82
C GLN A 89 -3.03 -16.87 -2.30
N GLU A 90 -3.11 -17.09 -0.99
CA GLU A 90 -2.97 -18.42 -0.38
C GLU A 90 -3.98 -19.41 -0.95
N ARG A 91 -5.26 -19.03 -1.01
CA ARG A 91 -6.32 -19.87 -1.62
C ARG A 91 -6.06 -20.17 -3.10
N LEU A 92 -5.51 -19.22 -3.85
CA LEU A 92 -5.15 -19.45 -5.25
C LEU A 92 -3.99 -20.44 -5.37
N ASN A 93 -2.99 -20.33 -4.50
CA ASN A 93 -1.85 -21.24 -4.46
C ASN A 93 -2.29 -22.66 -4.07
N GLU A 94 -3.13 -22.82 -3.04
CA GLU A 94 -3.69 -24.12 -2.63
C GLU A 94 -4.46 -24.79 -3.78
N LYS A 95 -5.26 -24.02 -4.53
CA LYS A 95 -5.99 -24.55 -5.69
C LYS A 95 -5.06 -25.01 -6.80
N ARG A 96 -3.96 -24.29 -7.06
CA ARG A 96 -2.96 -24.68 -8.06
C ARG A 96 -2.29 -26.00 -7.67
N MET A 97 -1.92 -26.15 -6.40
CA MET A 97 -1.29 -27.38 -5.88
C MET A 97 -2.22 -28.60 -5.91
N ARG A 98 -3.54 -28.41 -5.90
CA ARG A 98 -4.51 -29.52 -5.98
C ARG A 98 -4.85 -29.94 -7.41
N ASN A 99 -4.56 -29.08 -8.40
CA ASN A 99 -4.97 -29.27 -9.80
C ASN A 99 -3.80 -29.50 -10.77
N GLY A 100 -2.56 -29.52 -10.28
CA GLY A 100 -1.35 -29.84 -11.04
C GLY A 100 -0.73 -31.11 -10.48
#